data_AF-A0A6L7ZVZ3-F1
#
_entry.id   AF-A0A6L7ZVZ3-F1
#
_cell.length_a   1.000
_cell.length_b   1.000
_cell.length_c   1.000
_cell.angle_alpha   90.00
_cell.angle_beta   90.00
_cell.angle_gamma   90.00
#
_symmetry.space_group_name_H-M   'P 1'
#
loop_
_entity.id
_entity.type
_entity.pdbx_description
1 polymer ?
#
loop_
_entity_poly.entity_id
_entity_poly.type
_entity_poly.pdbx_seq_one_letter_code
_entity_poly.pdbx_strand_id
1 'polypeptide(L)' 'MGKIISAIAMAGIALAVAGFQSASATDRARAAMKNAKGESVGEVSLRRTHQGTLLHARLSNLPPGAHAFHVHAIG' A
#
# COMPACT_ATOMS: atom_id res chain seq x y z
N MET A 1 -11.32 44.29 -23.61
CA MET A 1 -10.86 43.92 -22.25
C MET A 1 -11.83 43.04 -21.44
N GLY A 2 -13.15 43.24 -21.49
CA GLY A 2 -14.10 42.52 -20.59
C GLY A 2 -14.24 41.01 -20.79
N LYS A 3 -13.93 40.46 -21.97
CA LYS A 3 -14.05 39.01 -22.25
C LYS A 3 -12.86 38.18 -21.76
N ILE A 4 -11.73 38.83 -21.48
CA ILE A 4 -10.47 38.18 -21.10
C ILE A 4 -10.41 37.97 -19.57
N ILE A 5 -11.06 38.86 -18.80
CA ILE A 5 -11.14 38.79 -17.33
C ILE A 5 -12.05 37.61 -16.89
N SER A 6 -13.07 37.27 -17.67
CA SER A 6 -14.01 36.18 -17.34
C SER A 6 -13.42 34.77 -17.50
N ALA A 7 -12.36 34.59 -18.29
CA ALA A 7 -11.75 33.28 -18.51
C ALA A 7 -10.78 32.86 -17.37
N ILE A 8 -10.22 33.84 -16.65
CA ILE A 8 -9.26 33.59 -15.56
C ILE A 8 -10.00 33.16 -14.27
N ALA A 9 -11.23 33.65 -14.06
CA ALA A 9 -12.03 33.28 -12.88
C ALA A 9 -12.56 31.83 -12.92
N MET A 10 -12.79 31.27 -14.11
CA MET A 10 -13.29 29.89 -14.26
C MET A 10 -12.17 28.83 -14.23
N ALA A 11 -10.92 29.20 -14.51
CA ALA A 11 -9.77 28.31 -14.46
C ALA A 11 -9.26 28.06 -13.03
N GLY A 12 -9.54 28.95 -12.08
CA GLY A 12 -9.11 28.82 -10.69
C GLY A 12 -9.93 27.83 -9.85
N ILE A 13 -11.19 27.58 -10.22
CA ILE A 13 -12.11 26.73 -9.44
C ILE A 13 -11.93 25.24 -9.77
N ALA A 14 -11.44 24.90 -10.97
CA ALA A 14 -11.24 23.50 -11.37
C ALA A 14 -10.01 22.82 -10.71
N LEU A 15 -9.08 23.60 -10.15
CA LEU A 15 -7.84 23.05 -9.59
C LEU A 15 -7.95 22.62 -8.11
N ALA A 16 -9.06 22.92 -7.44
CA ALA A 16 -9.21 22.67 -6.00
C ALA A 16 -9.72 21.25 -5.64
N VAL A 17 -10.19 20.46 -6.61
CA VAL A 17 -10.85 19.16 -6.33
C VAL A 17 -9.93 17.94 -6.50
N ALA A 18 -8.73 18.10 -7.08
CA ALA A 18 -7.84 16.98 -7.38
C ALA A 18 -7.07 16.41 -6.15
N GLY A 19 -7.23 17.00 -4.95
CA GLY A 19 -6.35 16.75 -3.80
C GLY A 19 -6.75 15.62 -2.85
N PHE A 20 -7.96 15.07 -2.92
CA PHE A 20 -8.43 14.07 -1.95
C PHE A 20 -8.53 12.67 -2.56
N GLN A 21 -7.38 12.09 -2.90
CA GLN A 21 -7.31 10.63 -3.07
C GLN A 21 -7.27 9.99 -1.68
N SER A 22 -8.44 9.65 -1.15
CA SER A 22 -8.53 8.78 0.03
C SER A 22 -7.81 7.48 -0.28
N ALA A 23 -6.83 7.11 0.54
CA ALA A 23 -6.22 5.79 0.50
C ALA A 23 -7.34 4.75 0.61
N SER A 24 -7.64 4.07 -0.50
CA SER A 24 -8.76 3.14 -0.54
C SER A 24 -8.52 2.03 0.48
N ALA A 25 -9.51 1.73 1.32
CA ALA A 25 -9.48 0.65 2.31
C ALA A 25 -9.37 -0.77 1.66
N THR A 26 -9.16 -0.84 0.34
CA THR A 26 -8.99 -2.06 -0.46
C THR A 26 -7.53 -2.41 -0.77
N ASP A 27 -6.54 -1.61 -0.38
CA ASP A 27 -5.14 -1.96 -0.65
C ASP A 27 -4.75 -3.28 0.02
N ARG A 28 -4.49 -4.28 -0.83
CA ARG A 28 -4.07 -5.63 -0.46
C ARG A 28 -2.83 -6.02 -1.24
N ALA A 29 -1.89 -6.69 -0.57
CA ALA A 29 -0.70 -7.26 -1.19
C ALA A 29 -0.44 -8.67 -0.63
N ARG A 30 0.39 -9.45 -1.35
CA ARG A 30 0.81 -10.79 -0.94
C ARG A 30 2.30 -10.93 -1.20
N ALA A 31 3.01 -11.53 -0.26
CA ALA A 31 4.42 -11.88 -0.39
C ALA A 31 4.58 -13.40 -0.22
N ALA A 32 5.18 -14.04 -1.21
CA ALA A 32 5.59 -15.44 -1.09
C ALA A 32 6.87 -15.52 -0.24
N MET A 33 6.89 -16.40 0.75
CA MET A 33 8.01 -16.57 1.64
C MET A 33 8.82 -17.80 1.25
N LYS A 34 10.14 -17.65 1.17
CA LYS A 34 11.07 -18.73 0.87
C LYS A 34 12.13 -18.86 1.96
N ASN A 35 12.59 -20.09 2.21
CA ASN A 35 13.74 -20.32 3.07
C ASN A 35 15.07 -20.07 2.30
N ALA A 36 16.20 -20.23 2.99
CA ALA A 36 17.53 -20.01 2.41
C ALA A 36 17.88 -20.97 1.24
N LYS A 37 17.15 -22.07 1.09
CA LYS A 37 17.29 -23.02 -0.02
C LYS A 37 16.37 -22.66 -1.21
N GLY A 38 15.57 -21.60 -1.08
CA GLY A 38 14.59 -21.18 -2.09
C GLY A 38 13.26 -21.93 -2.03
N GLU A 39 13.06 -22.82 -1.06
CA GLU A 39 11.83 -23.60 -0.90
C GLU A 39 10.74 -22.71 -0.29
N SER A 40 9.50 -22.90 -0.74
CA SER A 40 8.35 -22.16 -0.19
C SER A 40 8.11 -22.55 1.27
N VAL A 41 7.91 -21.53 2.11
CA VAL A 41 7.47 -21.70 3.50
C VAL A 41 6.09 -21.09 3.75
N GLY A 42 5.38 -20.68 2.69
CA GLY A 42 4.04 -20.11 2.76
C GLY A 42 3.97 -18.67 2.26
N GLU A 43 3.02 -17.90 2.78
CA GLU A 43 2.75 -16.53 2.33
C GLU A 43 2.43 -15.58 3.49
N VAL A 44 2.64 -14.29 3.23
CA VAL A 44 2.15 -13.20 4.07
C VAL A 44 1.16 -12.37 3.25
N SER A 45 -0.06 -12.23 3.77
CA SER A 45 -1.03 -11.30 3.22
C SER A 45 -0.98 -9.97 3.97
N LEU A 46 -1.04 -8.87 3.24
CA LEU A 46 -1.02 -7.51 3.76
C LEU A 46 -2.32 -6.83 3.39
N ARG A 47 -2.93 -6.13 4.34
CA ARG A 47 -4.14 -5.33 4.11
C ARG A 47 -4.02 -4.01 4.85
N ARG A 48 -4.25 -2.90 4.16
CA ARG A 48 -4.37 -1.59 4.79
C ARG A 48 -5.62 -1.53 5.67
N THR A 49 -5.47 -0.97 6.86
CA THR A 49 -6.55 -0.70 7.82
C THR A 49 -6.44 0.74 8.29
N HIS A 50 -7.42 1.23 9.04
CA HIS A 50 -7.38 2.58 9.64
C HIS A 50 -6.25 2.76 10.66
N GLN A 51 -5.70 1.67 11.23
CA GLN A 51 -4.64 1.70 12.23
C GLN A 51 -3.27 1.22 11.69
N GLY A 52 -3.11 1.22 10.36
CA GLY A 52 -1.90 0.75 9.70
C GLY A 52 -2.13 -0.52 8.89
N THR A 53 -1.06 -1.22 8.53
CA THR A 53 -1.13 -2.44 7.71
C THR A 53 -1.23 -3.66 8.60
N LEU A 54 -2.29 -4.46 8.41
CA LEU A 54 -2.39 -5.78 9.02
C LEU A 54 -1.63 -6.79 8.17
N LEU A 55 -0.71 -7.52 8.81
CA LEU A 55 0.01 -8.64 8.21
C LEU A 55 -0.53 -9.93 8.79
N HIS A 56 -0.90 -10.87 7.92
CA HIS A 56 -1.30 -12.22 8.32
C HIS A 56 -0.39 -13.21 7.61
N ALA A 57 0.56 -13.75 8.38
CA ALA A 57 1.52 -14.75 7.94
C ALA A 57 0.97 -16.16 8.16
N ARG A 58 1.01 -16.99 7.13
CA ARG A 58 0.66 -18.41 7.18
C ARG A 58 1.88 -19.18 6.72
N LEU A 59 2.73 -19.52 7.68
CA LEU A 59 4.02 -20.13 7.44
C LEU A 59 4.10 -21.53 8.04
N SER A 60 4.88 -22.40 7.41
CA SER A 60 5.14 -23.76 7.86
C SER A 60 6.61 -24.12 7.68
N ASN A 61 7.03 -25.24 8.26
CA ASN A 61 8.39 -25.78 8.13
C ASN A 61 9.50 -24.82 8.61
N LEU A 62 9.18 -23.96 9.58
CA LEU A 62 10.14 -23.12 10.29
C LEU A 62 10.45 -23.73 11.66
N PRO A 63 11.68 -23.54 12.20
CA PRO A 63 11.97 -23.90 13.58
C PRO A 63 10.97 -23.25 14.55
N PRO A 64 10.51 -23.97 15.59
CA PRO A 64 9.61 -23.37 16.58
C PRO A 64 10.31 -22.24 17.33
N GLY A 65 9.59 -21.16 17.60
CA GLY A 65 10.10 -20.00 18.32
C GLY A 65 9.71 -18.68 17.65
N ALA A 66 10.22 -17.58 18.22
CA ALA A 66 10.06 -16.26 17.63
C ALA A 66 10.94 -16.12 16.38
N HIS A 67 10.38 -15.49 15.35
CA HIS A 67 11.09 -15.15 14.11
C HIS A 67 11.02 -13.64 13.92
N ALA A 68 12.16 -13.03 13.61
CA ALA A 68 12.20 -11.61 13.26
C ALA A 68 11.49 -11.38 11.93
N PHE A 69 10.84 -10.22 11.79
CA PHE A 69 10.14 -9.81 10.59
C PHE A 69 10.60 -8.43 10.17
N HIS A 70 10.93 -8.26 8.89
CA HIS A 70 11.40 -6.99 8.33
C HIS A 70 10.75 -6.75 6.96
N VAL A 71 10.66 -5.48 6.55
CA VAL A 71 10.29 -5.07 5.19
C VAL A 71 11.56 -4.60 4.49
N HIS A 72 11.86 -5.16 3.32
CA HIS A 72 13.02 -4.77 2.53
C HIS A 72 12.66 -3.61 1.59
N ALA A 73 13.59 -2.69 1.36
CA ALA A 73 13.39 -1.56 0.46
C ALA A 73 13.32 -1.97 -1.02
N ILE A 74 13.86 -3.14 -1.37
CA ILE A 74 13.93 -3.70 -2.72
C ILE A 74 13.48 -5.17 -2.64
N GLY A 75 12.59 -5.58 -3.56
CA GLY A 75 12.00 -6.92 -3.64
C GLY A 75 12.69 -7.84 -4.63
#